data_AF-A0A0F9E3V2-F1
#
_entry.id   AF-A0A0F9E3V2-F1
#
_cell.length_a   1.000
_cell.length_b   1.000
_cell.length_c   1.000
_cell.angle_alpha   90.00
_cell.angle_beta   90.00
_cell.angle_gamma   90.00
#
_symmetry.space_group_name_H-M   'P 1'
#
loop_
_entity.id
_entity.type
_entity.pdbx_description
1 polymer ?
#
loop_
_entity_poly.entity_id
_entity_poly.type
_entity_poly.pdbx_seq_one_letter_code
_entity_poly.pdbx_strand_id
1 'polypeptide(L)'
;MEPPETEGLEGTSGRQSRCEDECSLCEDDSARGRVHSDDIECGLSGWGLALAATFSGSIRTRIWTLDAPLAESLNRARQEGGSTVPYPIPDDIVIEEKYTSDFDENSVLFILAVPSAAVRSAAAELSQHAKSP
;
A
#
# COMPACT_ATOMS: atom_id res chain seq x y z
N MET A 1 -54.04 -30.07 -3.31
CA MET A 1 -52.88 -29.24 -3.70
C MET A 1 -51.68 -30.09 -3.35
N GLU A 2 -51.29 -30.93 -4.30
CA GLU A 2 -50.19 -31.91 -4.17
C GLU A 2 -48.87 -31.26 -4.62
N PRO A 3 -47.72 -31.58 -3.99
CA PRO A 3 -46.42 -31.08 -4.43
C PRO A 3 -45.86 -31.93 -5.59
N PRO A 4 -45.16 -31.34 -6.57
CA PRO A 4 -44.40 -32.11 -7.54
C PRO A 4 -43.02 -32.52 -7.00
N GLU A 5 -42.64 -33.70 -7.46
CA GLU A 5 -41.49 -34.52 -7.11
C GLU A 5 -40.16 -33.98 -7.65
N THR A 6 -39.09 -34.32 -6.92
CA THR A 6 -37.66 -34.12 -7.23
C THR A 6 -37.13 -35.16 -8.21
N GLU A 7 -36.47 -34.75 -9.31
CA GLU A 7 -35.38 -35.46 -10.03
C GLU A 7 -34.64 -34.40 -10.88
N GLY A 8 -33.32 -34.33 -11.07
CA GLY A 8 -32.20 -35.19 -10.71
C GLY A 8 -30.91 -34.65 -11.36
N LEU A 9 -29.90 -35.52 -11.40
CA LEU A 9 -28.68 -35.51 -12.22
C LEU A 9 -27.41 -34.91 -11.62
N GLU A 10 -26.70 -35.83 -10.96
CA GLU A 10 -25.25 -35.97 -10.91
C GLU A 10 -24.57 -35.71 -12.27
N GLY A 11 -23.40 -35.05 -12.22
CA GLY A 11 -22.44 -34.94 -13.32
C GLY A 11 -21.03 -35.06 -12.78
N THR A 12 -20.45 -36.25 -12.94
CA THR A 12 -19.13 -36.66 -12.47
C THR A 12 -18.02 -36.24 -13.44
N SER A 13 -16.82 -36.09 -12.87
CA SER A 13 -15.54 -36.53 -13.43
C SER A 13 -14.95 -35.84 -14.68
N GLY A 14 -13.81 -35.18 -14.45
CA GLY A 14 -12.58 -35.57 -15.17
C GLY A 14 -12.03 -34.61 -16.23
N ARG A 15 -10.93 -33.93 -15.91
CA ARG A 15 -9.62 -34.11 -16.59
C ARG A 15 -8.55 -33.17 -16.02
N GLN A 16 -7.65 -33.75 -15.23
CA GLN A 16 -6.23 -33.37 -15.24
C GLN A 16 -5.61 -33.82 -16.57
N SER A 17 -4.83 -32.94 -17.19
CA SER A 17 -3.88 -33.17 -18.31
C SER A 17 -3.71 -31.80 -19.01
N ARG A 18 -2.54 -31.21 -19.20
CA ARG A 18 -1.16 -31.71 -19.17
C ARG A 18 -0.24 -30.53 -19.48
N CYS A 19 1.03 -30.69 -19.07
CA CYS A 19 2.24 -30.13 -19.68
C CYS A 19 2.40 -28.61 -19.55
N GLU A 20 3.21 -28.11 -18.61
CA GLU A 20 4.67 -28.32 -18.54
C GLU A 20 5.28 -28.26 -19.93
N ASP A 21 5.65 -27.05 -20.36
CA ASP A 21 6.89 -26.79 -21.09
C ASP A 21 7.08 -25.27 -21.16
N GLU A 22 8.32 -24.85 -20.90
CA GLU A 22 8.84 -23.47 -21.08
C GLU A 22 8.58 -22.44 -19.97
N CYS A 23 9.15 -22.68 -18.80
CA CYS A 23 9.72 -21.60 -17.96
C CYS A 23 11.19 -21.88 -17.66
N SER A 24 11.95 -22.16 -18.71
CA SER A 24 13.42 -22.10 -18.71
C SER A 24 13.78 -20.68 -19.13
N LEU A 25 13.82 -19.75 -18.17
CA LEU A 25 14.55 -18.47 -18.23
C LEU A 25 14.20 -17.69 -16.97
N CYS A 26 15.11 -17.73 -15.99
CA CYS A 26 15.46 -16.70 -14.99
C CYS A 26 16.14 -17.35 -13.76
N GLU A 27 17.04 -18.32 -13.96
CA GLU A 27 18.06 -18.63 -12.94
C GLU A 27 19.22 -17.63 -13.13
N ASP A 28 19.07 -16.42 -12.58
CA ASP A 28 20.15 -15.63 -11.98
C ASP A 28 19.58 -14.28 -11.49
N ASP A 29 19.15 -14.23 -10.23
CA ASP A 29 18.89 -12.94 -9.57
C ASP A 29 19.31 -12.96 -8.09
N SER A 30 20.42 -13.66 -7.81
CA SER A 30 21.12 -13.54 -6.51
C SER A 30 21.88 -12.21 -6.36
N ALA A 31 21.67 -11.25 -7.26
CA ALA A 31 22.32 -9.94 -7.25
C ALA A 31 21.34 -8.74 -7.11
N ARG A 32 20.03 -8.95 -7.00
CA ARG A 32 19.11 -7.89 -6.58
C ARG A 32 19.16 -7.75 -5.07
N GLY A 33 19.97 -6.80 -4.62
CA GLY A 33 19.95 -6.30 -3.25
C GLY A 33 18.51 -6.12 -2.81
N ARG A 34 18.08 -6.99 -1.90
CA ARG A 34 16.73 -6.96 -1.35
C ARG A 34 16.69 -5.67 -0.52
N VAL A 35 16.09 -4.62 -1.07
CA VAL A 35 15.86 -3.37 -0.34
C VAL A 35 14.92 -3.74 0.82
N HIS A 36 15.50 -3.95 1.99
CA HIS A 36 14.74 -4.07 3.22
C HIS A 36 14.45 -2.64 3.61
N SER A 37 13.29 -2.14 3.17
CA SER A 37 12.80 -0.87 3.67
C SER A 37 12.19 -1.13 5.04
N ASP A 38 12.75 -0.49 6.05
CA ASP A 38 12.28 -0.57 7.44
C ASP A 38 11.06 0.34 7.66
N ASP A 39 10.85 1.33 6.77
CA ASP A 39 9.73 2.27 6.80
C ASP A 39 9.13 2.52 5.40
N ILE A 40 7.82 2.81 5.35
CA ILE A 40 7.11 3.25 4.14
C ILE A 40 6.48 4.62 4.37
N GLU A 41 6.65 5.53 3.40
CA GLU A 41 6.08 6.88 3.45
C GLU A 41 5.15 7.14 2.26
N CYS A 42 3.89 7.44 2.56
CA CYS A 42 2.81 7.63 1.58
C CYS A 42 2.31 9.08 1.56
N GLY A 43 2.03 9.62 0.37
CA GLY A 43 1.27 10.88 0.26
C GLY A 43 -0.21 10.70 0.62
N LEU A 44 -0.82 11.69 1.28
CA LEU A 44 -2.26 11.66 1.61
C LEU A 44 -3.13 11.77 0.33
N SER A 45 -3.58 10.62 -0.16
CA SER A 45 -4.67 10.49 -1.12
C SER A 45 -5.49 9.23 -0.79
N GLY A 46 -6.67 9.06 -1.39
CA GLY A 46 -7.48 7.85 -1.15
C GLY A 46 -6.70 6.56 -1.43
N TRP A 47 -5.82 6.58 -2.43
CA TRP A 47 -4.92 5.46 -2.73
C TRP A 47 -3.73 5.36 -1.77
N GLY A 48 -3.15 6.50 -1.36
CA GLY A 48 -2.04 6.51 -0.40
C GLY A 48 -2.42 5.88 0.94
N LEU A 49 -3.63 6.17 1.43
CA LEU A 49 -4.15 5.56 2.65
C LEU A 49 -4.41 4.05 2.49
N ALA A 50 -5.02 3.64 1.38
CA ALA A 50 -5.29 2.22 1.12
C ALA A 50 -4.00 1.39 1.03
N LEU A 51 -2.97 1.94 0.37
CA LEU A 51 -1.64 1.34 0.33
C LEU A 51 -1.01 1.31 1.72
N ALA A 52 -1.05 2.42 2.46
CA ALA A 52 -0.51 2.47 3.81
C ALA A 52 -1.15 1.42 4.74
N ALA A 53 -2.47 1.25 4.68
CA ALA A 53 -3.19 0.23 5.43
C ALA A 53 -2.83 -1.21 5.03
N THR A 54 -2.38 -1.42 3.79
CA THR A 54 -1.92 -2.73 3.32
C THR A 54 -0.57 -3.10 3.93
N PHE A 55 0.31 -2.11 4.15
CA PHE A 55 1.66 -2.33 4.66
C PHE A 55 1.78 -2.24 6.19
N SER A 56 0.89 -1.50 6.85
CA SER A 56 1.00 -1.17 8.27
C SER A 56 1.04 -2.37 9.21
N GLY A 57 0.50 -3.53 8.80
CA GLY A 57 0.54 -4.76 9.60
C GLY A 57 1.91 -5.47 9.63
N SER A 58 2.85 -5.06 8.78
CA SER A 58 4.16 -5.71 8.63
C SER A 58 5.33 -4.73 8.71
N ILE A 59 5.12 -3.47 8.31
CA ILE A 59 6.15 -2.44 8.19
C ILE A 59 5.61 -1.16 8.81
N ARG A 60 6.46 -0.47 9.57
CA ARG A 60 6.10 0.83 10.13
C ARG A 60 5.80 1.79 8.99
N THR A 61 4.60 2.36 9.01
CA THR A 61 4.07 3.11 7.87
C THR A 61 3.71 4.52 8.31
N ARG A 62 4.15 5.51 7.54
CA ARG A 62 3.81 6.92 7.74
C ARG A 62 3.04 7.47 6.55
N ILE A 63 2.12 8.39 6.85
CA ILE A 63 1.39 9.17 5.85
C ILE A 63 1.72 10.63 6.04
N TRP A 64 2.13 11.27 4.95
CA TRP A 64 2.44 12.69 4.91
C TRP A 64 1.26 13.53 4.43
N THR A 65 0.93 14.53 5.25
CA THR A 65 -0.04 15.58 4.96
C THR A 65 0.65 16.87 4.54
N LEU A 66 -0.14 17.83 4.05
CA LEU A 66 0.36 19.15 3.70
C LEU A 66 0.73 19.99 4.93
N ASP A 67 0.00 19.83 6.03
CA ASP A 67 0.15 20.62 7.24
C ASP A 67 -0.16 19.80 8.51
N ALA A 68 0.39 20.24 9.65
CA ALA A 68 0.20 19.61 10.95
C ALA A 68 -1.26 19.59 11.45
N PRO A 69 -2.07 20.67 11.30
CA PRO A 69 -3.47 20.66 11.73
C PRO A 69 -4.29 19.54 11.07
N LEU A 70 -4.07 19.25 9.79
CA LEU A 70 -4.71 18.15 9.10
C LEU A 70 -4.25 16.79 9.65
N ALA A 71 -2.94 16.61 9.86
CA ALA A 71 -2.40 15.38 10.44
C ALA A 71 -2.99 15.10 11.83
N GLU A 72 -3.02 16.11 12.70
CA GLU A 72 -3.61 15.98 14.03
C GLU A 72 -5.11 15.65 13.97
N SER A 73 -5.84 16.30 13.07
CA SER A 73 -7.28 16.06 12.87
C SER A 73 -7.54 14.60 12.49
N LEU A 74 -6.76 14.07 11.54
CA LEU A 74 -6.87 12.68 11.09
C LEU A 74 -6.47 11.67 12.17
N ASN A 75 -5.42 11.95 12.94
CA ASN A 75 -5.02 11.11 14.07
C ASN A 75 -6.08 11.08 15.18
N ARG A 76 -6.73 12.22 15.48
CA ARG A 76 -7.81 12.29 16.48
C ARG A 76 -9.07 11.55 16.02
N ALA A 77 -9.46 11.71 14.76
CA ALA A 77 -10.68 11.13 14.20
C ALA A 77 -10.47 9.71 13.63
N ARG A 78 -9.35 9.04 13.96
CA ARG A 78 -8.91 7.81 13.30
C ARG A 78 -9.91 6.66 13.33
N GLN A 79 -10.77 6.59 14.35
CA GLN A 79 -11.77 5.53 14.52
C GLN A 79 -13.17 5.91 14.00
N GLU A 80 -13.39 7.18 13.70
CA GLU A 80 -14.72 7.70 13.35
C GLU A 80 -15.03 7.50 11.87
N GLY A 81 -13.98 7.43 11.04
CA GLY A 81 -14.12 7.58 9.59
C GLY A 81 -14.62 8.99 9.24
N GLY A 82 -14.35 9.43 8.02
CA GLY A 82 -14.73 10.76 7.54
C GLY A 82 -14.89 10.79 6.04
N SER A 83 -15.31 11.94 5.53
CA SER A 83 -15.42 12.17 4.08
C SER A 83 -14.09 12.00 3.35
N THR A 84 -12.97 12.31 4.01
CA THR A 84 -11.62 12.17 3.48
C THR A 84 -11.07 10.75 3.64
N VAL A 85 -11.49 10.05 4.70
CA VAL A 85 -10.96 8.74 5.09
C VAL A 85 -12.14 7.84 5.48
N PRO A 86 -12.72 7.09 4.53
CA PRO A 86 -13.99 6.39 4.74
C PRO A 86 -13.90 5.19 5.69
N TYR A 87 -12.68 4.78 6.06
CA TYR A 87 -12.43 3.62 6.92
C TYR A 87 -11.54 4.02 8.11
N PRO A 88 -11.60 3.30 9.24
CA PRO A 88 -10.70 3.53 10.36
C PRO A 88 -9.23 3.41 9.94
N ILE A 89 -8.38 4.27 10.52
CA ILE A 89 -6.94 4.28 10.25
C ILE A 89 -6.26 3.35 11.26
N PRO A 90 -5.56 2.28 10.82
CA PRO A 90 -4.83 1.37 11.70
C PRO A 90 -3.90 2.09 12.68
N ASP A 91 -3.75 1.51 13.88
CA ASP A 91 -2.93 2.11 14.94
C ASP A 91 -1.44 2.22 14.58
N ASP A 92 -0.96 1.31 13.73
CA ASP A 92 0.42 1.21 13.26
C ASP A 92 0.78 2.25 12.18
N ILE A 93 -0.20 3.03 11.72
CA ILE A 93 0.04 4.15 10.81
C ILE A 93 0.20 5.44 11.62
N VAL A 94 1.30 6.14 11.36
CA VAL A 94 1.54 7.50 11.86
C VAL A 94 1.20 8.50 10.76
N ILE A 95 0.37 9.49 11.08
CA ILE A 95 0.08 10.59 10.15
C ILE A 95 0.79 11.84 10.65
N GLU A 96 1.57 12.49 9.79
CA GLU A 96 2.34 13.68 10.13
C GLU A 96 2.40 14.65 8.95
N GLU A 97 2.84 15.88 9.21
CA GLU A 97 3.16 16.83 8.14
C GLU A 97 4.40 16.35 7.37
N LYS A 98 4.41 16.55 6.05
CA LYS A 98 5.56 16.16 5.23
C LYS A 98 6.87 16.77 5.77
N TYR A 99 7.92 15.96 5.81
CA TYR A 99 9.28 16.36 6.22
C TYR A 99 9.45 16.80 7.67
N THR A 100 8.48 16.58 8.56
CA THR A 100 8.68 16.85 10.00
C THR A 100 9.59 15.82 10.66
N SER A 101 9.51 14.56 10.22
CA SER A 101 10.41 13.50 10.67
C SER A 101 11.57 13.36 9.70
N ASP A 102 12.79 13.20 10.23
CA ASP A 102 13.93 12.78 9.42
C ASP A 102 13.71 11.36 8.89
N PHE A 103 14.28 11.07 7.72
CA PHE A 103 14.26 9.75 7.09
C PHE A 103 15.63 9.45 6.47
N ASP A 104 15.98 8.17 6.41
CA ASP A 104 17.15 7.67 5.69
C ASP A 104 16.71 7.04 4.37
N GLU A 105 17.13 7.64 3.27
CA GLU A 105 16.81 7.22 1.90
C GLU A 105 17.22 5.78 1.57
N ASN A 106 18.15 5.19 2.33
CA ASN A 106 18.57 3.80 2.14
C ASN A 106 17.66 2.78 2.85
N SER A 107 16.82 3.27 3.76
CA SER A 107 15.95 2.45 4.63
C SER A 107 14.46 2.70 4.39
N VAL A 108 14.10 3.75 3.66
CA VAL A 108 12.69 4.15 3.46
C VAL A 108 12.26 3.96 2.02
N LEU A 109 11.11 3.29 1.83
CA LEU A 109 10.43 3.24 0.53
C LEU A 109 9.38 4.36 0.44
N PHE A 110 9.58 5.25 -0.54
CA PHE A 110 8.65 6.32 -0.84
C PHE A 110 7.57 5.89 -1.83
N ILE A 111 6.30 6.04 -1.45
CA ILE A 111 5.15 5.81 -2.31
C ILE A 111 4.45 7.14 -2.59
N LEU A 112 4.75 7.70 -3.77
CA LEU A 112 4.16 8.96 -4.23
C LEU A 112 2.77 8.73 -4.83
N ALA A 113 1.74 8.84 -3.99
CA ALA A 113 0.33 8.73 -4.39
C ALA A 113 -0.27 10.10 -4.78
N VAL A 114 0.34 10.77 -5.76
CA VAL A 114 -0.05 12.11 -6.26
C VAL A 114 -0.53 12.06 -7.72
N PRO A 115 -1.31 13.05 -8.21
CA PRO A 115 -1.66 13.12 -9.62
C PRO A 115 -0.42 13.12 -10.52
N SER A 116 -0.46 12.43 -11.67
CA SER A 116 0.71 12.25 -12.54
C SER A 116 1.40 13.57 -12.94
N ALA A 117 0.62 14.63 -13.13
CA ALA A 117 1.14 15.97 -13.44
C ALA A 117 1.97 16.59 -12.30
N ALA A 118 1.71 16.19 -11.05
CA ALA A 118 2.40 16.68 -9.85
C ALA A 118 3.62 15.84 -9.47
N VAL A 119 3.80 14.64 -10.04
CA VAL A 119 4.90 13.72 -9.69
C VAL A 119 6.27 14.38 -9.80
N ARG A 120 6.53 15.13 -10.89
CA ARG A 120 7.82 15.83 -11.06
C ARG A 120 8.06 16.85 -9.95
N SER A 121 7.04 17.61 -9.57
CA SER A 121 7.17 18.61 -8.50
C SER A 121 7.38 17.94 -7.15
N ALA A 122 6.61 16.89 -6.84
CA ALA A 122 6.72 16.15 -5.59
C ALA A 122 8.09 15.45 -5.45
N ALA A 123 8.60 14.86 -6.52
CA ALA A 123 9.93 14.25 -6.52
C ALA A 123 11.06 15.28 -6.35
N ALA A 124 10.94 16.45 -6.99
CA ALA A 124 11.92 17.54 -6.84
C ALA A 124 11.90 18.12 -5.41
N GLU A 125 10.73 18.21 -4.79
CA GLU A 125 10.60 18.59 -3.39
C GLU A 125 11.24 17.53 -2.48
N LEU A 126 10.90 16.26 -2.66
CA LEU A 126 11.47 15.14 -1.90
C LEU A 126 13.01 15.13 -1.95
N SER A 127 13.60 15.35 -3.12
CA SER A 127 15.07 15.36 -3.27
C SER A 127 15.78 16.46 -2.49
N GLN A 128 15.09 17.53 -2.08
CA GLN A 128 15.67 18.59 -1.26
C GLN A 128 15.75 18.19 0.23
N HIS A 129 14.94 17.21 0.63
CA HIS A 129 14.83 16.74 2.00
C HIS A 129 15.48 15.37 2.22
N ALA A 130 15.69 14.58 1.16
CA ALA A 130 16.50 13.39 1.19
C ALA A 130 17.96 13.77 1.45
N LYS A 131 18.39 13.67 2.71
CA LYS A 131 19.79 13.91 3.10
C LYS A 131 20.58 12.64 2.79
N SER A 132 21.32 12.61 1.68
CA SER A 132 22.48 11.72 1.60
C SER A 132 23.55 12.20 2.60
N PRO A 133 24.18 11.31 3.37
CA PRO A 133 25.38 11.67 4.13
C PRO A 133 26.54 12.13 3.23
#